data_AF-A0A139D1H9-F1
#
_entry.id   AF-A0A139D1H9-F1
#
_cell.length_a   1.000
_cell.length_b   1.000
_cell.length_c   1.000
_cell.angle_alpha   90.00
_cell.angle_beta   90.00
_cell.angle_gamma   90.00
#
_symmetry.space_group_name_H-M   'P 1'
#
loop_
_entity.id
_entity.type
_entity.pdbx_description
1 polymer ?
#
loop_
_entity_poly.entity_id
_entity_poly.type
_entity_poly.pdbx_seq_one_letter_code
_entity_poly.pdbx_strand_id
1 'polypeptide(L)'
;TGLITSNQSDQQRNGAIAELRDQVNLRVSNRSFLELSYRSSSPEQSFQVLSTVLDRFLERTARKKRSESQSAYEFIDSQVKAYQRQLEAAEQRLKDFRIRNQDGTEGNVNARIERLRGDIENLKLEIEQSRSQIELTREQLANEEPVRRVAVDGGLSTTARRLEALRQKKDNLLLQYQERHPDVVAVNAQIAELEEQLASGTAEETDVGRTEVMENPTYESLKLQLAEATTRLAVQEKRLESLQDLLDEAFERGDKVAANEAELAELTRDYDVTRDVYEDMLQRRERARLTMTLDVQGEGGSYRIQEPASYPVTWDGLQLYQIGIAGPFLGSATVMGLLVMLVMLDQRLRSPRALQLALP
;
A
#
# COMPACT_ATOMS: atom_id res chain seq x y z
N THR A 1 -49.86 -47.46 2.64
CA THR A 1 -49.40 -48.65 3.37
C THR A 1 -50.47 -49.28 4.25
N GLY A 2 -51.46 -48.52 4.78
CA GLY A 2 -52.55 -49.11 5.57
C GLY A 2 -52.11 -49.66 6.95
N LEU A 3 -50.85 -49.44 7.33
CA LEU A 3 -50.24 -49.98 8.56
C LEU A 3 -50.76 -49.31 9.85
N ILE A 4 -51.32 -48.10 9.74
CA ILE A 4 -51.88 -47.34 10.85
C ILE A 4 -53.21 -46.74 10.39
N THR A 5 -54.29 -47.04 11.11
CA THR A 5 -55.60 -46.38 10.94
C THR A 5 -55.69 -45.15 11.86
N SER A 6 -56.43 -44.12 11.44
CA SER A 6 -56.51 -42.82 12.12
C SER A 6 -56.99 -42.87 13.58
N ASN A 7 -57.60 -43.98 14.01
CA ASN A 7 -58.21 -44.18 15.34
C ASN A 7 -57.39 -45.05 16.33
N GLN A 8 -56.09 -45.24 16.12
CA GLN A 8 -55.23 -46.06 17.00
C GLN A 8 -54.57 -45.25 18.14
N SER A 9 -54.35 -45.91 19.29
CA SER A 9 -53.66 -45.32 20.45
C SER A 9 -52.17 -45.02 20.16
N ASP A 10 -51.58 -44.05 20.87
CA ASP A 10 -50.17 -43.67 20.70
C ASP A 10 -49.20 -44.86 20.92
N GLN A 11 -49.56 -45.78 21.82
CA GLN A 11 -48.78 -47.00 22.08
C GLN A 11 -48.77 -47.94 20.86
N GLN A 12 -49.92 -48.12 20.19
CA GLN A 12 -50.02 -48.94 18.98
C GLN A 12 -49.26 -48.32 17.81
N ARG A 13 -49.32 -46.99 17.65
CA ARG A 13 -48.54 -46.26 16.64
C ARG A 13 -47.04 -46.42 16.86
N ASN A 14 -46.57 -46.24 18.09
CA ASN A 14 -45.16 -46.39 18.43
C ASN A 14 -44.67 -47.82 18.21
N GLY A 15 -45.51 -48.82 18.52
CA GLY A 15 -45.23 -50.23 18.22
C GLY A 15 -45.07 -50.49 16.72
N ALA A 16 -46.01 -50.03 15.90
CA ALA A 16 -45.94 -50.19 14.44
C ALA A 16 -44.74 -49.46 13.82
N ILE A 17 -44.35 -48.30 14.36
CA ILE A 17 -43.15 -47.57 13.92
C ILE A 17 -41.87 -48.34 14.30
N ALA A 18 -41.82 -48.92 15.50
CA ALA A 18 -40.67 -49.71 15.94
C ALA A 18 -40.52 -50.99 15.09
N GLU A 19 -41.62 -51.68 14.80
CA GLU A 19 -41.64 -52.85 13.92
C GLU A 19 -41.18 -52.50 12.50
N LEU A 20 -41.69 -51.41 11.93
CA LEU A 20 -41.25 -50.96 10.61
C LEU A 20 -39.76 -50.58 10.59
N ARG A 21 -39.24 -49.96 11.65
CA ARG A 21 -37.82 -49.63 11.76
C ARG A 21 -36.95 -50.89 11.84
N ASP A 22 -37.41 -51.94 12.51
CA ASP A 22 -36.70 -53.22 12.61
C ASP A 22 -36.71 -54.00 11.29
N GLN A 23 -37.83 -53.93 10.56
CA GLN A 23 -38.02 -54.64 9.29
C GLN A 23 -37.38 -53.96 8.08
N VAL A 24 -37.11 -52.65 8.13
CA VAL A 24 -36.39 -51.92 7.06
C VAL A 24 -34.89 -52.01 7.31
N ASN A 25 -34.17 -52.65 6.40
CA ASN A 25 -32.73 -52.79 6.46
C ASN A 25 -32.06 -52.05 5.31
N LEU A 26 -31.15 -51.14 5.65
CA LEU A 26 -30.33 -50.38 4.71
C LEU A 26 -28.91 -50.93 4.72
N ARG A 27 -28.47 -51.46 3.58
CA ARG A 27 -27.11 -51.94 3.38
C ARG A 27 -26.38 -51.04 2.40
N VAL A 28 -25.18 -50.59 2.78
CA VAL A 28 -24.29 -49.90 1.85
C VAL A 28 -23.53 -50.96 1.07
N SER A 29 -23.84 -51.11 -0.22
CA SER A 29 -23.17 -52.05 -1.11
C SER A 29 -22.11 -51.30 -1.90
N ASN A 30 -20.83 -51.61 -1.66
CA ASN A 30 -19.66 -50.83 -2.11
C ASN A 30 -19.77 -49.30 -1.78
N ARG A 31 -18.87 -48.45 -2.32
CA ARG A 31 -18.88 -47.00 -2.02
C ARG A 31 -19.95 -46.20 -2.79
N SER A 32 -20.70 -46.84 -3.68
CA SER A 32 -21.53 -46.19 -4.70
C SER A 32 -22.99 -46.64 -4.73
N PHE A 33 -23.38 -47.74 -4.07
CA PHE A 33 -24.77 -48.20 -4.04
C PHE A 33 -25.35 -48.31 -2.62
N LEU A 34 -26.63 -47.98 -2.51
CA LEU A 34 -27.44 -48.19 -1.32
C LEU A 34 -28.52 -49.22 -1.65
N GLU A 35 -28.53 -50.31 -0.91
CA GLU A 35 -29.51 -51.37 -1.03
C GLU A 35 -30.51 -51.23 0.12
N LEU A 36 -31.79 -51.07 -0.21
CA LEU A 36 -32.87 -50.98 0.75
C LEU A 36 -33.71 -52.25 0.66
N SER A 37 -33.87 -52.96 1.78
CA SER A 37 -34.65 -54.19 1.86
C SER A 37 -35.72 -54.07 2.95
N TYR A 38 -36.87 -54.70 2.72
CA TYR A 38 -37.99 -54.72 3.65
C TYR A 38 -38.65 -56.10 3.63
N ARG A 39 -39.02 -56.61 4.80
CA ARG A 39 -39.67 -57.93 4.95
C ARG A 39 -41.04 -57.77 5.59
N SER A 40 -42.07 -58.35 4.96
CA SER A 40 -43.43 -58.47 5.50
C SER A 40 -44.03 -59.84 5.17
N SER A 41 -45.11 -60.20 5.87
CA SER A 41 -45.89 -61.43 5.69
C SER A 41 -46.72 -61.44 4.40
N SER A 42 -47.03 -60.27 3.83
CA SER A 42 -47.77 -60.14 2.57
C SER A 42 -46.87 -59.60 1.45
N PRO A 43 -46.79 -60.28 0.29
CA PRO A 43 -46.06 -59.79 -0.88
C PRO A 43 -46.47 -58.38 -1.32
N GLU A 44 -47.77 -58.08 -1.28
CA GLU A 44 -48.31 -56.78 -1.65
C GLU A 44 -47.88 -55.68 -0.67
N GLN A 45 -47.90 -55.97 0.63
CA GLN A 45 -47.42 -55.02 1.65
C GLN A 45 -45.93 -54.77 1.51
N SER A 46 -45.13 -55.80 1.26
CA SER A 46 -43.68 -55.66 1.05
C SER A 46 -43.37 -54.69 -0.09
N PHE A 47 -44.03 -54.87 -1.24
CA PHE A 47 -43.85 -54.01 -2.41
C PHE A 47 -44.31 -52.57 -2.16
N GLN A 48 -45.53 -52.39 -1.62
CA GLN A 48 -46.09 -51.06 -1.37
C GLN A 48 -45.28 -50.27 -0.35
N VAL A 49 -44.86 -50.90 0.75
CA VAL A 49 -44.06 -50.25 1.79
C VAL A 49 -42.69 -49.87 1.24
N LEU A 50 -41.99 -50.80 0.57
CA LEU A 50 -40.67 -50.53 0.01
C LEU A 50 -40.71 -49.39 -1.03
N SER A 51 -41.67 -49.42 -1.97
CA SER A 51 -41.85 -48.35 -2.96
C SER A 51 -42.14 -47.01 -2.28
N THR A 52 -43.05 -46.98 -1.30
CA THR A 52 -43.38 -45.75 -0.57
C THR A 52 -42.18 -45.20 0.19
N VAL A 53 -41.40 -46.07 0.85
CA VAL A 53 -40.19 -45.65 1.60
C VAL A 53 -39.14 -45.12 0.64
N LEU A 54 -38.93 -45.76 -0.52
CA LEU A 54 -38.00 -45.31 -1.55
C LEU A 54 -38.40 -43.93 -2.09
N ASP A 55 -39.66 -43.74 -2.47
CA ASP A 55 -40.17 -42.45 -2.97
C ASP A 55 -40.03 -41.35 -1.92
N ARG A 56 -40.38 -41.64 -0.65
CA ARG A 56 -40.23 -40.70 0.46
C ARG A 56 -38.77 -40.38 0.77
N PHE A 57 -37.88 -41.35 0.67
CA PHE A 57 -36.45 -41.15 0.86
C PHE A 57 -35.88 -40.22 -0.21
N LEU A 58 -36.23 -40.45 -1.49
CA LEU A 58 -35.81 -39.59 -2.59
C LEU A 58 -36.38 -38.18 -2.49
N GLU A 59 -37.69 -38.05 -2.21
CA GLU A 59 -38.35 -36.75 -2.00
C GLU A 59 -37.69 -35.98 -0.86
N ARG A 60 -37.48 -36.62 0.31
CA ARG A 60 -36.86 -36.00 1.47
C ARG A 60 -35.41 -35.61 1.20
N THR A 61 -34.66 -36.46 0.52
CA THR A 61 -33.25 -36.20 0.22
C THR A 61 -33.10 -35.08 -0.80
N ALA A 62 -33.90 -35.07 -1.86
CA ALA A 62 -33.93 -33.99 -2.84
C ALA A 62 -34.34 -32.66 -2.19
N ARG A 63 -35.36 -32.68 -1.32
CA ARG A 63 -35.79 -31.48 -0.57
C ARG A 63 -34.69 -30.98 0.38
N LYS A 64 -34.03 -31.89 1.10
CA LYS A 64 -32.92 -31.54 2.00
C LYS A 64 -31.75 -30.95 1.22
N LYS A 65 -31.35 -31.58 0.12
CA LYS A 65 -30.27 -31.11 -0.76
C LYS A 65 -30.55 -29.72 -1.32
N ARG A 66 -31.76 -29.48 -1.85
CA ARG A 66 -32.20 -28.15 -2.30
C ARG A 66 -32.13 -27.10 -1.20
N SER A 67 -32.62 -27.44 0.00
CA SER A 67 -32.57 -26.55 1.16
C SER A 67 -31.14 -26.22 1.57
N GLU A 68 -30.24 -27.22 1.61
CA GLU A 68 -28.82 -27.02 1.94
C GLU A 68 -28.12 -26.11 0.93
N SER A 69 -28.36 -26.33 -0.36
CA SER A 69 -27.77 -25.50 -1.43
C SER A 69 -28.31 -24.07 -1.41
N GLN A 70 -29.61 -23.89 -1.12
CA GLN A 70 -30.20 -22.56 -0.91
C GLN A 70 -29.55 -21.85 0.28
N SER A 71 -29.43 -22.51 1.43
CA SER A 71 -28.79 -21.92 2.62
C SER A 71 -27.32 -21.59 2.39
N ALA A 72 -26.59 -22.44 1.65
CA ALA A 72 -25.20 -22.17 1.26
C ALA A 72 -25.09 -20.94 0.36
N TYR A 73 -25.98 -20.80 -0.63
CA TYR A 73 -26.05 -19.62 -1.49
C TYR A 73 -26.34 -18.35 -0.70
N GLU A 74 -27.34 -18.36 0.18
CA GLU A 74 -27.72 -17.21 1.03
C GLU A 74 -26.59 -16.79 1.97
N PHE A 75 -25.89 -17.77 2.56
CA PHE A 75 -24.71 -17.50 3.36
C PHE A 75 -23.64 -16.78 2.54
N ILE A 76 -23.28 -17.29 1.36
CA ILE A 76 -22.25 -16.67 0.50
C ILE A 76 -22.70 -15.29 0.02
N ASP A 77 -23.96 -15.11 -0.39
CA ASP A 77 -24.50 -13.81 -0.79
C ASP A 77 -24.44 -12.77 0.34
N SER A 78 -24.70 -13.20 1.59
CA SER A 78 -24.54 -12.32 2.76
C SER A 78 -23.08 -11.90 2.98
N GLN A 79 -22.13 -12.81 2.76
CA GLN A 79 -20.70 -12.50 2.86
C GLN A 79 -20.26 -11.54 1.75
N VAL A 80 -20.71 -11.74 0.51
CA VAL A 80 -20.44 -10.82 -0.61
C VAL A 80 -20.91 -9.40 -0.26
N LYS A 81 -22.12 -9.24 0.26
CA LYS A 81 -22.66 -7.93 0.69
C LYS A 81 -21.92 -7.32 1.87
N ALA A 82 -21.33 -8.15 2.75
CA ALA A 82 -20.50 -7.67 3.85
C ALA A 82 -19.15 -7.14 3.33
N TYR A 83 -18.47 -7.92 2.48
CA TYR A 83 -17.20 -7.51 1.87
C TYR A 83 -17.35 -6.33 0.91
N GLN A 84 -18.46 -6.23 0.19
CA GLN A 84 -18.76 -5.05 -0.62
C GLN A 84 -18.76 -3.77 0.22
N ARG A 85 -19.44 -3.77 1.37
CA ARG A 85 -19.47 -2.63 2.29
C ARG A 85 -18.10 -2.33 2.89
N GLN A 86 -17.30 -3.35 3.16
CA GLN A 86 -15.93 -3.18 3.63
C GLN A 86 -15.04 -2.57 2.54
N LEU A 87 -15.21 -3.00 1.29
CA LEU A 87 -14.48 -2.46 0.13
C LEU A 87 -14.82 -1.00 -0.08
N GLU A 88 -16.11 -0.64 -0.08
CA GLU A 88 -16.58 0.75 -0.18
C GLU A 88 -16.00 1.61 0.95
N ALA A 89 -15.94 1.08 2.18
CA ALA A 89 -15.33 1.78 3.30
C ALA A 89 -13.80 1.95 3.13
N ALA A 90 -13.09 0.94 2.62
CA ALA A 90 -11.66 1.01 2.34
C ALA A 90 -11.35 2.02 1.23
N GLU A 91 -12.14 2.02 0.15
CA GLU A 91 -12.05 2.99 -0.94
C GLU A 91 -12.25 4.42 -0.44
N GLN A 92 -13.27 4.62 0.41
CA GLN A 92 -13.55 5.93 0.99
C GLN A 92 -12.40 6.41 1.89
N ARG A 93 -11.83 5.53 2.73
CA ARG A 93 -10.64 5.86 3.54
C ARG A 93 -9.45 6.24 2.66
N LEU A 94 -9.18 5.48 1.60
CA LEU A 94 -8.07 5.74 0.68
C LEU A 94 -8.27 7.08 -0.05
N LYS A 95 -9.50 7.38 -0.47
CA LYS A 95 -9.87 8.66 -1.08
C LYS A 95 -9.68 9.82 -0.10
N ASP A 96 -10.21 9.70 1.12
CA ASP A 96 -10.12 10.74 2.14
C ASP A 96 -8.67 10.96 2.61
N PHE A 97 -7.85 9.91 2.60
CA PHE A 97 -6.42 10.00 2.83
C PHE A 97 -5.71 10.77 1.71
N ARG A 98 -5.96 10.42 0.44
CA ARG A 98 -5.37 11.11 -0.72
C ARG A 98 -5.77 12.59 -0.80
N ILE A 99 -7.00 12.92 -0.41
CA ILE A 99 -7.47 14.33 -0.39
C ILE A 99 -6.76 15.13 0.70
N ARG A 100 -6.56 14.55 1.89
CA ARG A 100 -5.91 15.22 3.02
C ARG A 100 -4.40 15.35 2.87
N ASN A 101 -3.75 14.39 2.21
CA ASN A 101 -2.30 14.32 2.09
C ASN A 101 -1.83 14.66 0.66
N GLN A 102 -1.90 15.95 0.31
CA GLN A 102 -1.45 16.49 -0.99
C GLN A 102 -0.04 17.09 -0.95
N ASP A 103 0.70 16.88 0.14
CA ASP A 103 2.00 17.53 0.42
C ASP A 103 3.16 17.10 -0.51
N GLY A 104 2.87 16.26 -1.50
CA GLY A 104 3.82 15.72 -2.46
C GLY A 104 4.21 14.27 -2.15
N THR A 105 5.16 13.75 -2.92
CA THR A 105 5.76 12.43 -2.74
C THR A 105 7.17 12.56 -2.19
N GLU A 106 7.72 11.49 -1.60
CA GLU A 106 9.09 11.45 -1.09
C GLU A 106 10.09 11.91 -2.17
N GLY A 107 9.89 11.47 -3.42
CA GLY A 107 10.73 11.86 -4.54
C GLY A 107 10.78 13.37 -4.81
N ASN A 108 9.64 14.06 -4.67
CA ASN A 108 9.57 15.51 -4.86
C ASN A 108 10.25 16.26 -3.71
N VAL A 109 10.10 15.78 -2.48
CA VAL A 109 10.72 16.40 -1.30
C VAL A 109 12.24 16.20 -1.35
N ASN A 110 12.71 14.98 -1.62
CA ASN A 110 14.14 14.67 -1.74
C ASN A 110 14.79 15.50 -2.85
N ALA A 111 14.14 15.64 -4.01
CA ALA A 111 14.64 16.50 -5.08
C ALA A 111 14.74 17.99 -4.68
N ARG A 112 13.81 18.48 -3.83
CA ARG A 112 13.88 19.84 -3.29
C ARG A 112 15.01 20.00 -2.28
N ILE A 113 15.22 19.03 -1.41
CA ILE A 113 16.32 19.00 -0.43
C ILE A 113 17.67 19.06 -1.15
N GLU A 114 17.88 18.19 -2.15
CA GLU A 114 19.13 18.16 -2.90
C GLU A 114 19.40 19.47 -3.67
N ARG A 115 18.35 20.09 -4.22
CA ARG A 115 18.46 21.42 -4.85
C ARG A 115 18.88 22.49 -3.85
N LEU A 116 18.21 22.55 -2.69
CA LEU A 116 18.53 23.53 -1.63
C LEU A 116 19.94 23.33 -1.08
N ARG A 117 20.39 22.08 -0.92
CA ARG A 117 21.77 21.76 -0.53
C ARG A 117 22.79 22.30 -1.54
N GLY A 118 22.55 22.09 -2.83
CA GLY A 118 23.40 22.64 -3.89
C GLY A 118 23.41 24.17 -3.91
N ASP A 119 22.25 24.82 -3.74
CA ASP A 119 22.14 26.28 -3.67
C ASP A 119 22.89 26.85 -2.46
N ILE A 120 22.80 26.19 -1.30
CA ILE A 120 23.52 26.54 -0.08
C ILE A 120 25.04 26.40 -0.28
N GLU A 121 25.49 25.31 -0.88
CA GLU A 121 26.90 25.07 -1.14
C GLU A 121 27.49 26.12 -2.08
N ASN A 122 26.81 26.41 -3.19
CA ASN A 122 27.20 27.46 -4.12
C ASN A 122 27.24 28.84 -3.43
N LEU A 123 26.22 29.19 -2.64
CA LEU A 123 26.18 30.47 -1.94
C LEU A 123 27.27 30.59 -0.87
N LYS A 124 27.64 29.49 -0.20
CA LYS A 124 28.77 29.47 0.75
C LYS A 124 30.10 29.78 0.05
N LEU A 125 30.33 29.23 -1.15
CA LEU A 125 31.50 29.55 -1.96
C LEU A 125 31.50 31.03 -2.38
N GLU A 126 30.36 31.58 -2.78
CA GLU A 126 30.23 33.01 -3.12
C GLU A 126 30.48 33.94 -1.91
N ILE A 127 30.05 33.53 -0.71
CA ILE A 127 30.29 34.23 0.55
C ILE A 127 31.79 34.24 0.86
N GLU A 128 32.45 33.08 0.72
CA GLU A 128 33.90 32.96 0.95
C GLU A 128 34.71 33.82 -0.03
N GLN A 129 34.31 33.86 -1.30
CA GLN A 129 34.89 34.74 -2.29
C GLN A 129 34.71 36.21 -1.93
N SER A 130 33.50 36.60 -1.49
CA SER A 130 33.19 38.00 -1.11
C SER A 130 33.95 38.43 0.15
N ARG A 131 34.11 37.52 1.13
CA ARG A 131 34.97 37.75 2.31
C ARG A 131 36.43 37.97 1.92
N SER A 132 36.96 37.13 1.04
CA SER A 132 38.34 37.26 0.53
C SER A 132 38.54 38.59 -0.20
N GLN A 133 37.56 39.01 -1.03
CA GLN A 133 37.59 40.29 -1.72
C GLN A 133 37.59 41.48 -0.74
N ILE A 134 36.74 41.44 0.30
CA ILE A 134 36.69 42.47 1.34
C ILE A 134 38.03 42.60 2.05
N GLU A 135 38.68 41.48 2.38
CA GLU A 135 39.97 41.47 3.06
C GLU A 135 41.06 42.10 2.19
N LEU A 136 41.17 41.67 0.93
CA LEU A 136 42.11 42.23 -0.05
C LEU A 136 41.88 43.74 -0.26
N THR A 137 40.63 44.18 -0.41
CA THR A 137 40.31 45.59 -0.59
C THR A 137 40.59 46.41 0.67
N ARG A 138 40.38 45.85 1.87
CA ARG A 138 40.80 46.49 3.13
C ARG A 138 42.31 46.65 3.22
N GLU A 139 43.07 45.62 2.88
CA GLU A 139 44.54 45.68 2.86
C GLU A 139 45.03 46.75 1.87
N GLN A 140 44.45 46.81 0.67
CA GLN A 140 44.78 47.85 -0.32
C GLN A 140 44.44 49.26 0.19
N LEU A 141 43.27 49.44 0.80
CA LEU A 141 42.84 50.72 1.36
C LEU A 141 43.74 51.17 2.52
N ALA A 142 44.23 50.25 3.34
CA ALA A 142 45.14 50.54 4.44
C ALA A 142 46.54 50.97 3.97
N ASN A 143 46.96 50.50 2.79
CA ASN A 143 48.25 50.85 2.17
C ASN A 143 48.19 52.13 1.33
N GLU A 144 47.00 52.69 1.07
CA GLU A 144 46.82 53.93 0.31
C GLU A 144 46.59 55.14 1.21
N GLU A 145 47.22 56.27 0.87
CA GLU A 145 47.03 57.50 1.62
C GLU A 145 45.74 58.21 1.19
N PRO A 146 44.94 58.76 2.14
CA PRO A 146 43.67 59.41 1.85
C PRO A 146 43.80 60.71 1.05
N VAL A 147 44.99 61.30 1.04
CA VAL A 147 45.28 62.56 0.36
C VAL A 147 46.57 62.46 -0.40
N ARG A 148 46.51 62.76 -1.70
CA ARG A 148 47.68 62.74 -2.56
C ARG A 148 48.29 64.14 -2.56
N ARG A 149 49.49 64.28 -2.00
CA ARG A 149 50.25 65.52 -2.14
C ARG A 149 50.81 65.57 -3.55
N VAL A 150 50.10 66.23 -4.45
CA VAL A 150 50.65 66.56 -5.76
C VAL A 150 51.58 67.74 -5.54
N ALA A 151 52.89 67.48 -5.61
CA ALA A 151 53.84 68.56 -5.85
C ALA A 151 53.56 69.06 -7.27
N VAL A 152 52.84 70.17 -7.39
CA VAL A 152 52.87 70.95 -8.62
C VAL A 152 54.33 71.32 -8.81
N ASP A 153 54.97 70.75 -9.83
CA ASP A 153 56.35 71.06 -10.16
C ASP A 153 56.48 72.58 -10.25
N GLY A 154 57.23 73.16 -9.31
CA GLY A 154 57.53 74.58 -9.23
C GLY A 154 58.51 75.03 -10.31
N GLY A 155 58.51 74.37 -11.48
CA GLY A 155 59.50 74.55 -12.54
C GLY A 155 59.38 75.85 -13.32
N LEU A 156 58.27 76.59 -13.21
CA LEU A 156 58.12 77.92 -13.80
C LEU A 156 57.23 78.76 -12.86
N SER A 157 57.79 79.86 -12.34
CA SER A 157 56.99 80.86 -11.61
C SER A 157 55.73 81.21 -12.41
N THR A 158 54.62 81.53 -11.73
CA THR A 158 53.38 81.97 -12.39
C THR A 158 53.65 83.07 -13.42
N THR A 159 54.64 83.91 -13.14
CA THR A 159 55.23 84.92 -14.02
C THR A 159 55.88 84.34 -15.28
N ALA A 160 56.69 83.28 -15.16
CA ALA A 160 57.34 82.63 -16.30
C ALA A 160 56.34 81.91 -17.23
N ARG A 161 55.29 81.29 -16.69
CA ARG A 161 54.17 80.75 -17.51
C ARG A 161 53.39 81.85 -18.23
N ARG A 162 53.18 82.99 -17.57
CA ARG A 162 52.47 84.14 -18.16
C ARG A 162 53.30 84.82 -19.25
N LEU A 163 54.62 84.89 -19.06
CA LEU A 163 55.57 85.34 -20.07
C LEU A 163 55.53 84.47 -21.32
N GLU A 164 55.56 83.14 -21.15
CA GLU A 164 55.50 82.21 -22.28
C GLU A 164 54.17 82.31 -23.03
N ALA A 165 53.05 82.43 -22.33
CA ALA A 165 51.74 82.65 -22.95
C ALA A 165 51.66 83.98 -23.73
N LEU A 166 52.30 85.06 -23.24
CA LEU A 166 52.37 86.33 -23.94
C LEU A 166 53.31 86.27 -25.15
N ARG A 167 54.42 85.53 -25.08
CA ARG A 167 55.30 85.26 -26.23
C ARG A 167 54.56 84.52 -27.33
N GLN A 168 53.82 83.46 -26.99
CA GLN A 168 52.96 82.76 -27.96
C GLN A 168 51.87 83.66 -28.54
N LYS A 169 51.29 84.57 -27.73
CA LYS A 169 50.31 85.56 -28.20
C LYS A 169 50.95 86.56 -29.17
N LYS A 170 52.17 87.01 -28.90
CA LYS A 170 52.95 87.87 -29.81
C LYS A 170 53.21 87.15 -31.14
N ASP A 171 53.66 85.91 -31.10
CA ASP A 171 53.95 85.13 -32.31
C ASP A 171 52.71 84.98 -33.18
N ASN A 172 51.55 84.72 -32.56
CA ASN A 172 50.27 84.68 -33.27
C ASN A 172 49.85 86.03 -33.87
N LEU A 173 50.11 87.14 -33.18
CA LEU A 173 49.82 88.48 -33.71
C LEU A 173 50.75 88.84 -34.87
N LEU A 174 52.02 88.40 -34.84
CA LEU A 174 53.00 88.63 -35.92
C LEU A 174 52.70 87.84 -37.19
N LEU A 175 51.89 86.79 -37.12
CA LEU A 175 51.36 86.11 -38.31
C LEU A 175 50.37 86.97 -39.11
N GLN A 176 49.76 87.98 -38.49
CA GLN A 176 48.68 88.78 -39.09
C GLN A 176 49.00 90.29 -39.15
N TYR A 177 49.87 90.78 -38.27
CA TYR A 177 50.18 92.20 -38.11
C TYR A 177 51.69 92.45 -38.14
N GLN A 178 52.10 93.58 -38.71
CA GLN A 178 53.49 94.02 -38.70
C GLN A 178 53.91 94.48 -37.29
N GLU A 179 55.21 94.46 -37.00
CA GLU A 179 55.79 94.81 -35.68
C GLU A 179 55.39 96.19 -35.12
N ARG A 180 54.93 97.12 -35.98
CA ARG A 180 54.51 98.49 -35.59
C ARG A 180 53.03 98.61 -35.22
N HIS A 181 52.27 97.53 -35.25
CA HIS A 181 50.84 97.54 -34.93
C HIS A 181 50.61 97.81 -33.42
N PRO A 182 49.64 98.65 -33.02
CA PRO A 182 49.41 99.01 -31.62
C PRO A 182 49.25 97.80 -30.68
N ASP A 183 48.60 96.72 -31.14
CA ASP A 183 48.42 95.51 -30.32
C ASP A 183 49.73 94.72 -30.10
N VAL A 184 50.62 94.71 -31.08
CA VAL A 184 51.95 94.06 -30.96
C VAL A 184 52.84 94.88 -30.03
N VAL A 185 52.76 96.22 -30.12
CA VAL A 185 53.48 97.12 -29.22
C VAL A 185 52.99 96.96 -27.77
N ALA A 186 51.67 96.85 -27.56
CA ALA A 186 51.09 96.62 -26.23
C ALA A 186 51.53 95.27 -25.63
N VAL A 187 51.53 94.19 -26.42
CA VAL A 187 52.01 92.87 -25.95
C VAL A 187 53.52 92.88 -25.72
N ASN A 188 54.31 93.56 -26.56
CA ASN A 188 55.75 93.73 -26.33
C ASN A 188 56.06 94.51 -25.05
N ALA A 189 55.29 95.57 -24.75
CA ALA A 189 55.44 96.32 -23.50
C ALA A 189 55.14 95.45 -22.27
N GLN A 190 54.09 94.61 -22.34
CA GLN A 190 53.74 93.66 -21.29
C GLN A 190 54.82 92.58 -21.10
N ILE A 191 55.41 92.09 -22.20
CA ILE A 191 56.53 91.14 -22.15
C ILE A 191 57.75 91.79 -21.49
N ALA A 192 58.11 93.02 -21.90
CA ALA A 192 59.25 93.73 -21.34
C ALA A 192 59.08 94.03 -19.84
N GLU A 193 57.88 94.43 -19.42
CA GLU A 193 57.55 94.64 -18.00
C GLU A 193 57.67 93.34 -17.19
N LEU A 194 57.20 92.21 -17.72
CA LEU A 194 57.33 90.90 -17.08
C LEU A 194 58.77 90.38 -17.05
N GLU A 195 59.55 90.62 -18.11
CA GLU A 195 60.98 90.29 -18.17
C GLU A 195 61.80 91.12 -17.16
N GLU A 196 61.45 92.39 -16.98
CA GLU A 196 62.06 93.28 -15.99
C GLU A 196 61.66 92.90 -14.55
N GLN A 197 60.41 92.48 -14.32
CA GLN A 197 59.96 91.91 -13.05
C GLN A 197 60.69 90.59 -12.71
N LEU A 198 61.03 89.77 -13.72
CA LEU A 198 61.85 88.56 -13.56
C LEU A 198 63.33 88.88 -13.29
N ALA A 199 63.88 89.93 -13.91
CA ALA A 199 65.29 90.32 -13.77
C ALA A 199 65.59 91.10 -12.48
N SER A 200 64.62 91.85 -11.94
CA SER A 200 64.79 92.67 -10.73
C SER A 200 64.71 91.90 -9.42
N GLY A 201 64.41 90.59 -9.45
CA GLY A 201 64.25 89.77 -8.25
C GLY A 201 63.06 90.16 -7.37
N THR A 202 62.24 91.12 -7.82
CA THR A 202 61.00 91.57 -7.18
C THR A 202 59.79 90.81 -7.73
N ALA A 203 59.98 89.55 -8.13
CA ALA A 203 58.86 88.64 -8.19
C ALA A 203 58.42 88.44 -6.74
N GLU A 204 57.18 88.82 -6.42
CA GLU A 204 56.56 88.39 -5.17
C GLU A 204 56.84 86.89 -4.98
N GLU A 205 57.68 86.56 -4.00
CA GLU A 205 57.77 85.23 -3.39
C GLU A 205 56.48 84.94 -2.59
N THR A 206 55.33 85.12 -3.23
CA THR A 206 54.02 84.81 -2.68
C THR A 206 53.32 83.85 -3.61
N ASP A 207 53.82 82.63 -3.68
CA ASP A 207 53.03 81.38 -3.54
C ASP A 207 53.97 80.17 -3.66
N VAL A 208 55.01 80.11 -2.81
CA VAL A 208 55.81 78.89 -2.68
C VAL A 208 55.02 77.90 -1.83
N GLY A 209 54.33 77.00 -2.51
CA GLY A 209 53.87 75.75 -1.92
C GLY A 209 52.48 75.79 -1.26
N ARG A 210 51.44 76.22 -1.97
CA ARG A 210 50.17 75.51 -1.77
C ARG A 210 50.36 74.09 -2.27
N THR A 211 50.67 73.19 -1.33
CA THR A 211 50.34 71.79 -1.51
C THR A 211 48.82 71.75 -1.64
N GLU A 212 48.30 71.70 -2.85
CA GLU A 212 46.89 71.36 -3.04
C GLU A 212 46.74 69.93 -2.54
N VAL A 213 46.17 69.83 -1.33
CA VAL A 213 45.78 68.58 -0.73
C VAL A 213 44.54 68.12 -1.49
N MET A 214 44.76 67.42 -2.60
CA MET A 214 43.70 66.79 -3.36
C MET A 214 43.35 65.45 -2.72
N GLU A 215 42.05 65.18 -2.56
CA GLU A 215 41.55 63.88 -2.17
C GLU A 215 42.05 62.83 -3.17
N ASN A 216 42.54 61.70 -2.66
CA ASN A 216 43.07 60.65 -3.52
C ASN A 216 41.90 59.90 -4.19
N PRO A 217 41.71 60.02 -5.52
CA PRO A 217 40.56 59.38 -6.19
C PRO A 217 40.60 57.86 -6.10
N THR A 218 41.78 57.25 -5.93
CA THR A 218 41.90 55.79 -5.75
C THR A 218 41.36 55.39 -4.38
N TYR A 219 41.66 56.15 -3.32
CA TYR A 219 41.20 55.91 -1.96
C TYR A 219 39.67 55.94 -1.85
N GLU A 220 39.02 56.95 -2.44
CA GLU A 220 37.55 57.03 -2.46
C GLU A 220 36.92 55.91 -3.30
N SER A 221 37.54 55.52 -4.43
CA SER A 221 37.06 54.37 -5.20
C SER A 221 37.18 53.04 -4.44
N LEU A 222 38.26 52.82 -3.68
CA LEU A 222 38.46 51.64 -2.85
C LEU A 222 37.46 51.59 -1.69
N LYS A 223 37.16 52.73 -1.05
CA LYS A 223 36.09 52.82 -0.04
C LYS A 223 34.74 52.41 -0.61
N LEU A 224 34.39 52.92 -1.79
CA LEU A 224 33.13 52.59 -2.43
C LEU A 224 33.06 51.08 -2.74
N GLN A 225 34.11 50.51 -3.30
CA GLN A 225 34.20 49.06 -3.55
C GLN A 225 34.07 48.24 -2.26
N LEU A 226 34.71 48.67 -1.17
CA LEU A 226 34.57 48.02 0.13
C LEU A 226 33.14 48.08 0.66
N ALA A 227 32.47 49.23 0.55
CA ALA A 227 31.08 49.40 0.97
C ALA A 227 30.12 48.53 0.13
N GLU A 228 30.33 48.45 -1.18
CA GLU A 228 29.54 47.57 -2.07
C GLU A 228 29.78 46.09 -1.75
N ALA A 229 31.03 45.68 -1.55
CA ALA A 229 31.37 44.29 -1.24
C ALA A 229 30.83 43.85 0.13
N THR A 230 30.94 44.70 1.15
CA THR A 230 30.38 44.44 2.49
C THR A 230 28.85 44.36 2.47
N THR A 231 28.18 45.24 1.73
CA THR A 231 26.73 45.17 1.53
C THR A 231 26.32 43.88 0.83
N ARG A 232 27.06 43.47 -0.22
CA ARG A 232 26.83 42.21 -0.93
C ARG A 232 26.99 41.00 -0.02
N LEU A 233 28.03 40.97 0.81
CA LEU A 233 28.26 39.91 1.80
C LEU A 233 27.08 39.81 2.77
N ALA A 234 26.62 40.93 3.33
CA ALA A 234 25.51 40.94 4.27
C ALA A 234 24.21 40.38 3.64
N VAL A 235 23.95 40.71 2.37
CA VAL A 235 22.81 40.16 1.61
C VAL A 235 22.97 38.65 1.38
N GLN A 236 24.16 38.19 1.01
CA GLN A 236 24.44 36.77 0.81
C GLN A 236 24.28 35.97 2.10
N GLU A 237 24.78 36.47 3.23
CA GLU A 237 24.62 35.85 4.55
C GLU A 237 23.15 35.72 4.95
N LYS A 238 22.34 36.77 4.72
CA LYS A 238 20.89 36.71 4.96
C LYS A 238 20.17 35.72 4.03
N ARG A 239 20.61 35.63 2.78
CA ARG A 239 20.09 34.63 1.84
C ARG A 239 20.46 33.21 2.25
N LEU A 240 21.65 33.00 2.81
CA LEU A 240 22.09 31.71 3.34
C LEU A 240 21.20 31.26 4.50
N GLU A 241 20.95 32.14 5.46
CA GLU A 241 20.03 31.91 6.59
C GLU A 241 18.64 31.48 6.08
N SER A 242 18.07 32.24 5.14
CA SER A 242 16.76 31.90 4.54
C SER A 242 16.76 30.55 3.80
N LEU A 243 17.84 30.19 3.10
CA LEU A 243 17.92 28.89 2.44
C LEU A 243 18.06 27.73 3.44
N GLN A 244 18.75 27.95 4.55
CA GLN A 244 18.84 26.98 5.64
C GLN A 244 17.47 26.74 6.29
N ASP A 245 16.71 27.81 6.57
CA ASP A 245 15.34 27.70 7.08
C ASP A 245 14.43 26.90 6.12
N LEU A 246 14.54 27.16 4.81
CA LEU A 246 13.79 26.42 3.79
C LEU A 246 14.22 24.95 3.68
N LEU A 247 15.48 24.65 3.98
CA LEU A 247 16.00 23.28 4.01
C LEU A 247 15.46 22.53 5.22
N ASP A 248 15.43 23.15 6.40
CA ASP A 248 14.87 22.57 7.62
C ASP A 248 13.36 22.31 7.45
N GLU A 249 12.61 23.26 6.87
CA GLU A 249 11.20 23.07 6.52
C GLU A 249 11.02 21.91 5.51
N ALA A 250 11.96 21.73 4.57
CA ALA A 250 11.93 20.62 3.63
C ALA A 250 12.16 19.26 4.32
N PHE A 251 13.04 19.19 5.33
CA PHE A 251 13.22 17.99 6.14
C PHE A 251 11.97 17.65 6.94
N GLU A 252 11.38 18.63 7.65
CA GLU A 252 10.13 18.41 8.39
C GLU A 252 8.98 17.93 7.49
N ARG A 253 8.93 18.45 6.26
CA ARG A 253 7.97 17.99 5.25
C ARG A 253 8.29 16.57 4.80
N GLY A 254 9.57 16.22 4.65
CA GLY A 254 10.03 14.88 4.31
C GLY A 254 9.55 13.84 5.33
N ASP A 255 9.70 14.12 6.61
CA ASP A 255 9.26 13.22 7.68
C ASP A 255 7.74 12.99 7.65
N LYS A 256 6.96 14.06 7.41
CA LYS A 256 5.49 13.95 7.26
C LYS A 256 5.11 13.15 6.03
N VAL A 257 5.78 13.37 4.91
CA VAL A 257 5.51 12.65 3.65
C VAL A 257 5.86 11.16 3.80
N ALA A 258 6.98 10.82 4.44
CA ALA A 258 7.34 9.43 4.71
C ALA A 258 6.33 8.72 5.61
N ALA A 259 5.87 9.38 6.67
CA ALA A 259 4.79 8.85 7.52
C ALA A 259 3.49 8.62 6.74
N ASN A 260 3.15 9.57 5.85
CA ASN A 260 1.98 9.46 4.99
C ASN A 260 2.12 8.33 3.94
N GLU A 261 3.31 8.09 3.39
CA GLU A 261 3.54 6.99 2.45
C GLU A 261 3.37 5.62 3.11
N ALA A 262 3.80 5.47 4.37
CA ALA A 262 3.56 4.25 5.14
C ALA A 262 2.06 4.00 5.38
N GLU A 263 1.30 5.02 5.79
CA GLU A 263 -0.16 4.91 5.98
C GLU A 263 -0.88 4.65 4.63
N LEU A 264 -0.44 5.29 3.55
CA LEU A 264 -0.97 5.02 2.21
C LEU A 264 -0.75 3.57 1.80
N ALA A 265 0.44 3.01 2.07
CA ALA A 265 0.76 1.63 1.74
C ALA A 265 -0.10 0.64 2.54
N GLU A 266 -0.35 0.90 3.82
CA GLU A 266 -1.26 0.12 4.66
C GLU A 266 -2.70 0.16 4.12
N LEU A 267 -3.23 1.37 3.87
CA LEU A 267 -4.59 1.53 3.32
C LEU A 267 -4.75 0.89 1.94
N THR A 268 -3.70 0.96 1.11
CA THR A 268 -3.70 0.33 -0.23
C THR A 268 -3.71 -1.19 -0.09
N ARG A 269 -2.91 -1.75 0.83
CA ARG A 269 -2.89 -3.19 1.10
C ARG A 269 -4.25 -3.68 1.60
N ASP A 270 -4.87 -2.96 2.53
CA ASP A 270 -6.19 -3.31 3.06
C ASP A 270 -7.26 -3.27 1.96
N TYR A 271 -7.21 -2.25 1.10
CA TYR A 271 -8.05 -2.16 -0.09
C TYR A 271 -7.86 -3.36 -1.03
N ASP A 272 -6.62 -3.67 -1.40
CA ASP A 272 -6.30 -4.77 -2.32
C ASP A 272 -6.75 -6.12 -1.76
N VAL A 273 -6.46 -6.41 -0.48
CA VAL A 273 -6.90 -7.65 0.17
C VAL A 273 -8.42 -7.74 0.20
N THR A 274 -9.11 -6.65 0.52
CA THR A 274 -10.58 -6.64 0.58
C THR A 274 -11.19 -6.82 -0.81
N ARG A 275 -10.60 -6.20 -1.84
CA ARG A 275 -11.00 -6.36 -3.24
C ARG A 275 -10.85 -7.81 -3.68
N ASP A 276 -9.69 -8.41 -3.44
CA ASP A 276 -9.39 -9.78 -3.87
C ASP A 276 -10.33 -10.79 -3.19
N VAL A 277 -10.62 -10.60 -1.89
CA VAL A 277 -11.60 -11.44 -1.18
C VAL A 277 -13.01 -11.23 -1.71
N TYR A 278 -13.40 -9.99 -2.00
CA TYR A 278 -14.71 -9.70 -2.60
C TYR A 278 -14.87 -10.38 -3.98
N GLU A 279 -13.85 -10.31 -4.83
CA GLU A 279 -13.84 -10.97 -6.14
C GLU A 279 -13.91 -12.50 -6.03
N ASP A 280 -13.17 -13.12 -5.11
CA ASP A 280 -13.29 -14.57 -4.84
C ASP A 280 -14.70 -14.93 -4.34
N MET A 281 -15.27 -14.12 -3.44
CA MET A 281 -16.63 -14.34 -2.94
C MET A 281 -17.70 -14.18 -4.03
N LEU A 282 -17.54 -13.24 -4.96
CA LEU A 282 -18.40 -13.12 -6.14
C LEU A 282 -18.35 -14.38 -6.98
N GLN A 283 -17.16 -14.91 -7.23
CA GLN A 283 -16.98 -16.15 -8.00
C GLN A 283 -17.62 -17.34 -7.27
N ARG A 284 -17.45 -17.44 -5.94
CA ARG A 284 -18.10 -18.48 -5.13
C ARG A 284 -19.61 -18.35 -5.13
N ARG A 285 -20.15 -17.14 -5.10
CA ARG A 285 -21.61 -16.89 -5.18
C ARG A 285 -22.18 -17.42 -6.47
N GLU A 286 -21.50 -17.16 -7.60
CA GLU A 286 -21.98 -17.64 -8.90
C GLU A 286 -21.90 -19.17 -8.99
N ARG A 287 -20.81 -19.79 -8.50
CA ARG A 287 -20.72 -21.25 -8.40
C ARG A 287 -21.85 -21.82 -7.54
N ALA A 288 -22.11 -21.24 -6.37
CA ALA A 288 -23.18 -21.68 -5.48
C ALA A 288 -24.56 -21.51 -6.12
N ARG A 289 -24.79 -20.42 -6.85
CA ARG A 289 -26.02 -20.19 -7.62
C ARG A 289 -26.23 -21.26 -8.69
N LEU A 290 -25.19 -21.61 -9.43
CA LEU A 290 -25.23 -22.68 -10.44
C LEU A 290 -25.55 -24.03 -9.78
N THR A 291 -24.85 -24.40 -8.71
CA THR A 291 -25.12 -25.64 -7.96
C THR A 291 -26.56 -25.68 -7.42
N MET A 292 -27.03 -24.59 -6.83
CA MET A 292 -28.41 -24.45 -6.35
C MET A 292 -29.41 -24.64 -7.49
N THR A 293 -29.16 -24.03 -8.65
CA THR A 293 -30.03 -24.15 -9.83
C THR A 293 -30.07 -25.59 -10.35
N LEU A 294 -28.91 -26.28 -10.41
CA LEU A 294 -28.82 -27.69 -10.78
C LEU A 294 -29.55 -28.61 -9.80
N ASP A 295 -29.47 -28.35 -8.50
CA ASP A 295 -30.17 -29.12 -7.47
C ASP A 295 -31.70 -28.91 -7.51
N VAL A 296 -32.15 -27.70 -7.87
CA VAL A 296 -33.57 -27.41 -8.10
C VAL A 296 -34.08 -28.19 -9.32
N GLN A 297 -33.33 -28.19 -10.41
CA GLN A 297 -33.64 -28.91 -11.66
C GLN A 297 -33.51 -30.45 -11.52
N GLY A 298 -32.90 -30.95 -10.44
CA GLY A 298 -32.75 -32.38 -10.18
C GLY A 298 -31.51 -33.02 -10.82
N GLU A 299 -30.65 -32.22 -11.44
CA GLU A 299 -29.43 -32.66 -12.14
C GLU A 299 -28.18 -32.65 -11.24
N GLY A 300 -28.23 -32.00 -10.06
CA GLY A 300 -27.09 -31.77 -9.15
C GLY A 300 -26.55 -32.98 -8.35
N GLY A 301 -26.77 -34.21 -8.82
CA GLY A 301 -26.22 -35.41 -8.15
C GLY A 301 -27.09 -35.94 -7.01
N SER A 302 -28.38 -36.14 -7.27
CA SER A 302 -29.27 -36.88 -6.40
C SER A 302 -29.05 -38.40 -6.54
N TYR A 303 -29.46 -39.17 -5.52
CA TYR A 303 -29.56 -40.62 -5.62
C TYR A 303 -30.51 -40.97 -6.78
N ARG A 304 -30.06 -41.84 -7.69
CA ARG A 304 -30.89 -42.38 -8.77
C ARG A 304 -31.29 -43.81 -8.45
N ILE A 305 -32.51 -44.18 -8.82
CA ILE A 305 -32.98 -45.56 -8.70
C ILE A 305 -32.26 -46.37 -9.78
N GLN A 306 -31.38 -47.28 -9.36
CA GLN A 306 -30.74 -48.23 -10.26
C GLN A 306 -31.61 -49.47 -10.45
N GLU A 307 -32.08 -50.04 -9.34
CA GLU A 307 -32.98 -51.20 -9.31
C GLU A 307 -34.28 -50.77 -8.60
N PRO A 308 -35.44 -50.76 -9.29
CA PRO A 308 -36.71 -50.43 -8.65
C PRO A 308 -37.14 -51.54 -7.70
N ALA A 309 -38.04 -51.21 -6.77
CA ALA A 309 -38.67 -52.22 -5.91
C ALA A 309 -39.31 -53.32 -6.77
N SER A 310 -38.99 -54.58 -6.47
CA SER A 310 -39.53 -55.74 -7.18
C SER A 310 -40.63 -56.41 -6.36
N TYR A 311 -41.60 -57.03 -7.03
CA TYR A 311 -42.67 -57.78 -6.35
C TYR A 311 -42.12 -59.14 -5.90
N PRO A 312 -42.19 -59.51 -4.60
CA PRO A 312 -41.61 -60.74 -4.11
C PRO A 312 -42.45 -61.94 -4.56
N VAL A 313 -41.86 -62.81 -5.37
CA VAL A 313 -42.47 -64.07 -5.86
C VAL A 313 -41.99 -65.29 -5.10
N THR A 314 -40.94 -65.15 -4.30
CA THR A 314 -40.35 -66.19 -3.45
C THR A 314 -40.49 -65.83 -1.99
N TRP A 315 -40.61 -66.85 -1.14
CA TRP A 315 -40.58 -66.66 0.30
C TRP A 315 -39.15 -66.82 0.83
N ASP A 316 -38.66 -65.80 1.55
CA ASP A 316 -37.27 -65.74 2.05
C ASP A 316 -37.06 -66.46 3.40
N GLY A 317 -38.14 -66.98 4.02
CA GLY A 317 -38.09 -67.73 5.28
C GLY A 317 -37.70 -69.22 5.12
N LEU A 318 -38.02 -70.04 6.13
CA LEU A 318 -37.75 -71.49 6.17
C LEU A 318 -38.49 -72.29 5.08
N GLN A 319 -37.95 -72.30 3.86
CA GLN A 319 -38.57 -72.91 2.68
C GLN A 319 -39.21 -74.28 3.00
N LEU A 320 -40.40 -74.55 2.45
CA LEU A 320 -41.19 -75.75 2.81
C LEU A 320 -40.39 -77.07 2.70
N TYR A 321 -39.43 -77.17 1.78
CA TYR A 321 -38.57 -78.34 1.68
C TYR A 321 -37.60 -78.47 2.88
N GLN A 322 -37.13 -77.37 3.47
CA GLN A 322 -36.25 -77.40 4.65
C GLN A 322 -37.01 -77.97 5.86
N ILE A 323 -38.26 -77.54 6.05
CA ILE A 323 -39.15 -78.11 7.06
C ILE A 323 -39.48 -79.56 6.70
N GLY A 324 -39.74 -79.84 5.42
CA GLY A 324 -40.05 -81.19 4.92
C GLY A 324 -38.91 -82.19 5.14
N ILE A 325 -37.65 -81.77 4.99
CA ILE A 325 -36.47 -82.59 5.25
C ILE A 325 -36.19 -82.67 6.75
N ALA A 326 -36.28 -81.56 7.49
CA ALA A 326 -36.00 -81.54 8.93
C ALA A 326 -37.04 -82.34 9.75
N GLY A 327 -38.29 -82.39 9.29
CA GLY A 327 -39.40 -83.07 9.97
C GLY A 327 -39.13 -84.54 10.31
N PRO A 328 -38.77 -85.41 9.34
CA PRO A 328 -38.41 -86.79 9.59
C PRO A 328 -37.24 -86.97 10.57
N PHE A 329 -36.19 -86.14 10.46
CA PHE A 329 -35.03 -86.22 11.34
C PHE A 329 -35.36 -85.81 12.77
N LEU A 330 -36.08 -84.69 12.93
CA LEU A 330 -36.55 -84.25 14.25
C LEU A 330 -37.55 -85.24 14.84
N GLY A 331 -38.49 -85.76 14.05
CA GLY A 331 -39.44 -86.78 14.50
C GLY A 331 -38.75 -88.06 14.98
N SER A 332 -37.80 -88.57 14.20
CA SER A 332 -37.00 -89.75 14.56
C SER A 332 -36.14 -89.50 15.80
N ALA A 333 -35.46 -88.35 15.88
CA ALA A 333 -34.67 -87.96 17.05
C ALA A 333 -35.53 -87.83 18.31
N THR A 334 -36.76 -87.31 18.17
CA THR A 334 -37.70 -87.17 19.30
C THR A 334 -38.19 -88.54 19.78
N VAL A 335 -38.53 -89.46 18.87
CA VAL A 335 -38.94 -90.83 19.22
C VAL A 335 -37.77 -91.59 19.87
N MET A 336 -36.58 -91.51 19.28
CA MET A 336 -35.38 -92.15 19.82
C MET A 336 -35.02 -91.57 21.21
N GLY A 337 -35.11 -90.26 21.36
CA GLY A 337 -34.90 -89.56 22.63
C GLY A 337 -35.90 -89.99 23.71
N LEU A 338 -37.19 -90.07 23.37
CA LEU A 338 -38.22 -90.59 24.29
C LEU A 338 -37.99 -92.06 24.65
N LEU A 339 -37.51 -92.88 23.72
CA LEU A 339 -37.19 -94.29 23.97
C LEU A 339 -35.99 -94.43 24.93
N VAL A 340 -34.91 -93.66 24.71
CA VAL A 340 -33.77 -93.60 25.64
C VAL A 340 -34.19 -93.06 27.00
N MET A 341 -35.02 -92.02 27.03
CA MET A 341 -35.55 -91.45 28.28
C MET A 341 -36.39 -92.48 29.05
N LEU A 342 -37.26 -93.23 28.37
CA LEU A 342 -38.01 -94.33 28.98
C LEU A 342 -37.08 -95.43 29.51
N VAL A 343 -36.02 -95.78 28.77
CA VAL A 343 -35.04 -96.79 29.22
C VAL A 343 -34.24 -96.28 30.43
N MET A 344 -33.91 -95.00 30.51
CA MET A 344 -33.22 -94.43 31.68
C MET A 344 -34.12 -94.28 32.91
N LEU A 345 -35.43 -94.03 32.71
CA LEU A 345 -36.41 -93.93 33.79
C LEU A 345 -36.98 -95.29 34.24
N ASP A 346 -36.86 -96.35 33.43
CA ASP A 346 -37.25 -97.72 33.82
C ASP A 346 -36.20 -98.34 34.75
N GLN A 347 -36.44 -98.28 36.06
CA GLN A 347 -35.60 -98.88 37.11
C GLN A 347 -35.71 -100.42 37.22
N ARG A 348 -36.16 -101.12 36.17
CA ARG A 348 -36.25 -102.59 36.17
C ARG A 348 -34.90 -103.21 35.79
N LEU A 349 -34.27 -103.90 36.75
CA LEU A 349 -33.04 -104.69 36.57
C LEU A 349 -33.26 -105.83 35.55
N ARG A 350 -32.74 -105.66 34.32
CA ARG A 350 -32.86 -106.67 33.24
C ARG A 350 -31.55 -107.38 32.88
N SER A 351 -30.44 -107.11 33.56
CA SER A 351 -29.17 -107.80 33.30
C SER A 351 -28.87 -108.85 34.39
N PRO A 352 -28.67 -110.13 34.02
CA PRO A 352 -28.25 -111.18 34.96
C PRO A 352 -26.92 -110.85 35.66
N ARG A 353 -26.06 -110.05 34.99
CA ARG A 353 -24.79 -109.55 35.54
C ARG A 353 -24.97 -108.55 36.69
N ALA A 354 -26.04 -107.75 36.71
CA ALA A 354 -26.28 -106.81 37.82
C ALA A 354 -26.73 -107.54 39.10
N LEU A 355 -27.36 -108.72 38.98
CA LEU A 355 -27.70 -109.57 40.11
C LEU A 355 -26.47 -110.22 40.78
N GLN A 356 -25.42 -110.54 40.01
CA GLN A 356 -24.17 -111.09 40.55
C GLN A 356 -23.30 -110.06 41.30
N LEU A 357 -23.52 -108.76 41.07
CA LEU A 357 -22.77 -107.69 41.76
C LEU A 357 -23.48 -107.13 42.99
N ALA A 358 -24.77 -107.46 43.18
CA ALA A 358 -25.61 -106.95 44.27
C ALA A 358 -25.81 -107.95 45.42
N LEU A 359 -25.15 -109.12 45.36
CA LEU A 359 -25.09 -110.10 46.44
C LEU A 359 -23.65 -110.11 47.00
N PRO A 360 -23.46 -110.01 48.33
CA PRO A 360 -22.16 -110.10 48.97
C PRO A 360 -21.52 -111.50 48.85
#